data_AF-A0A7M3YHH1-F1
#
_entry.id   AF-A0A7M3YHH1-F1
#
_cell.length_a   1.000
_cell.length_b   1.000
_cell.length_c   1.000
_cell.angle_alpha   90.00
_cell.angle_beta   90.00
_cell.angle_gamma   90.00
#
_symmetry.space_group_name_H-M   'P 1'
#
loop_
_entity.id
_entity.type
_entity.pdbx_description
1 polymer ?
#
loop_
_entity_poly.entity_id
_entity_poly.type
_entity_poly.pdbx_seq_one_letter_code
_entity_poly.pdbx_strand_id
1 'polypeptide(L)'
;VEMTFLFSMIAIMPLAFLMGHATEEIALRAGENLGGLLNATFGNAVEIIIASLAIWTAAQATSGSETEILMLNLVQASLIGSILGNLLLVLGLALLWGGYNHRTQTFNQEALSMNGSLLLLAVLALIIPAAAAHTGADSDILDLSRYASLVLLAMYGLSLFFQFKTHSHLFDVSSEVEEKEEPKMTTRDAWILLILATVLVGWMAEILVHSVDDAAKGWGLPTLFVGVILLPFFGNAAEHFTAVIVAGKDKMDLSLSIAIGSSVQIA
;
A
#
# COMPACT_ATOMS: atom_id res chain seq x y z
N VAL A 1 -2.27 -23.02 -15.20
CA VAL A 1 -1.69 -21.68 -14.90
C VAL A 1 -2.26 -21.15 -13.59
N GLU A 2 -3.49 -21.52 -13.23
CA GLU A 2 -4.16 -21.09 -12.01
C GLU A 2 -3.38 -21.43 -10.74
N MET A 3 -2.81 -22.64 -10.65
CA MET A 3 -2.01 -23.04 -9.49
C MET A 3 -0.74 -22.20 -9.35
N THR A 4 -0.10 -21.84 -10.46
CA THR A 4 1.08 -20.97 -10.48
C THR A 4 0.72 -19.58 -9.95
N PHE A 5 -0.40 -19.02 -10.42
CA PHE A 5 -0.93 -17.75 -9.94
C PHE A 5 -1.26 -17.80 -8.44
N LEU A 6 -2.01 -18.82 -8.00
CA LEU A 6 -2.39 -18.99 -6.59
C LEU A 6 -1.17 -19.11 -5.67
N PHE A 7 -0.20 -19.96 -6.02
CA PHE A 7 1.00 -20.14 -5.20
C PHE A 7 1.88 -18.89 -5.20
N SER A 8 1.93 -18.13 -6.30
CA SER A 8 2.65 -16.84 -6.31
C SER A 8 2.04 -15.83 -5.33
N MET A 9 0.71 -15.68 -5.31
CA MET A 9 0.02 -14.80 -4.35
C MET A 9 0.23 -15.25 -2.90
N ILE A 10 0.07 -16.54 -2.63
CA ILE A 10 0.26 -17.10 -1.28
C ILE A 10 1.71 -16.93 -0.83
N ALA A 11 2.69 -17.08 -1.73
CA ALA A 11 4.10 -16.89 -1.41
C ALA A 11 4.45 -15.42 -1.15
N ILE A 12 3.80 -14.47 -1.83
CA ILE A 12 4.01 -13.03 -1.60
C ILE A 12 3.63 -12.64 -0.17
N MET A 13 2.54 -13.15 0.39
CA MET A 13 2.08 -12.78 1.74
C MET A 13 3.16 -12.91 2.86
N PRO A 14 3.79 -14.08 3.09
CA PRO A 14 4.85 -14.20 4.11
C PRO A 14 6.13 -13.44 3.73
N LEU A 15 6.43 -13.28 2.43
CA LEU A 15 7.57 -12.48 1.99
C LEU A 15 7.37 -10.98 2.27
N ALA A 16 6.15 -10.47 2.04
CA ALA A 16 5.73 -9.11 2.40
C ALA A 16 5.89 -8.88 3.90
N PHE A 17 5.46 -9.86 4.72
CA PHE A 17 5.63 -9.80 6.17
C PHE A 17 7.10 -9.73 6.59
N LEU A 18 7.97 -10.58 6.02
CA LEU A 18 9.41 -10.55 6.29
C LEU A 18 10.06 -9.24 5.83
N MET A 19 9.63 -8.70 4.69
CA MET A 19 10.10 -7.43 4.16
C MET A 19 9.70 -6.25 5.07
N GLY A 20 8.46 -6.23 5.54
CA GLY A 20 7.96 -5.24 6.51
C GLY A 20 8.72 -5.32 7.84
N HIS A 21 8.91 -6.53 8.38
CA HIS A 21 9.67 -6.73 9.61
C HIS A 21 11.13 -6.29 9.48
N ALA A 22 11.78 -6.59 8.35
CA ALA A 22 13.14 -6.12 8.08
C ALA A 22 13.21 -4.59 7.97
N THR A 23 12.19 -3.97 7.36
CA THR A 23 12.08 -2.52 7.24
C THR A 23 11.95 -1.84 8.60
N GLU A 24 11.08 -2.37 9.45
CA GLU A 24 10.86 -1.90 10.82
C GLU A 24 12.16 -1.98 11.63
N GLU A 25 12.86 -3.11 11.57
CA GLU A 25 14.18 -3.27 12.21
C GLU A 25 15.19 -2.21 11.76
N ILE A 26 15.26 -1.91 10.45
CA ILE A 26 16.16 -0.87 9.94
C ILE A 26 15.68 0.51 10.41
N ALA A 27 14.37 0.77 10.39
CA ALA A 27 13.76 2.04 10.77
C ALA A 27 14.05 2.40 12.23
N LEU A 28 13.98 1.43 13.16
CA LEU A 28 14.32 1.60 14.57
C LEU A 28 15.75 2.13 14.81
N ARG A 29 16.67 1.93 13.85
CA ARG A 29 18.06 2.38 13.92
C ARG A 29 18.34 3.64 13.08
N ALA A 30 17.46 3.97 12.14
CA ALA A 30 17.65 5.09 11.21
C ALA A 30 17.24 6.45 11.81
N GLY A 31 16.57 6.43 12.97
CA GLY A 31 15.96 7.62 13.59
C GLY A 31 14.58 7.91 13.00
N GLU A 32 13.79 8.70 13.70
CA GLU A 32 12.36 8.91 13.43
C GLU A 32 12.06 9.31 11.96
N ASN A 33 12.77 10.32 11.44
CA ASN A 33 12.54 10.84 10.08
C ASN A 33 12.91 9.86 8.96
N LEU A 34 14.09 9.24 9.06
CA LEU A 34 14.54 8.27 8.05
C LEU A 34 13.80 6.94 8.18
N GLY A 35 13.49 6.53 9.41
CA GLY A 35 12.70 5.35 9.70
C GLY A 35 11.28 5.46 9.14
N GLY A 36 10.62 6.60 9.33
CA GLY A 36 9.32 6.88 8.73
C GLY A 36 9.35 6.85 7.20
N LEU A 37 10.38 7.42 6.57
CA LEU A 37 10.54 7.37 5.11
C LEU A 37 10.79 5.94 4.58
N LEU A 38 11.62 5.17 5.29
CA LEU A 38 11.88 3.77 4.97
C LEU A 38 10.60 2.94 5.08
N ASN A 39 9.82 3.15 6.15
CA ASN A 39 8.55 2.45 6.35
C ASN A 39 7.53 2.82 5.27
N ALA A 40 7.41 4.10 4.91
CA ALA A 40 6.53 4.52 3.82
C ALA A 40 6.90 3.88 2.47
N THR A 41 8.19 3.72 2.20
CA THR A 41 8.69 3.19 0.92
C THR A 41 8.58 1.66 0.87
N PHE A 42 9.11 0.98 1.89
CA PHE A 42 9.19 -0.48 1.90
C PHE A 42 7.95 -1.17 2.48
N GLY A 43 7.12 -0.45 3.25
CA GLY A 43 5.79 -0.92 3.68
C GLY A 43 4.87 -1.20 2.49
N ASN A 44 4.94 -0.36 1.46
CA ASN A 44 4.20 -0.53 0.19
C ASN A 44 5.06 -1.10 -0.95
N ALA A 45 6.22 -1.68 -0.65
CA ALA A 45 7.13 -2.12 -1.72
C ALA A 45 6.54 -3.26 -2.56
N VAL A 46 5.66 -4.09 -2.00
CA VAL A 46 5.04 -5.18 -2.76
C VAL A 46 4.14 -4.63 -3.87
N GLU A 47 3.31 -3.65 -3.54
CA GLU A 47 2.45 -2.93 -4.46
C GLU A 47 3.28 -2.26 -5.55
N ILE A 48 4.33 -1.54 -5.17
CA ILE A 48 5.23 -0.86 -6.10
C ILE A 48 5.92 -1.85 -7.04
N ILE A 49 6.39 -3.00 -6.53
CA ILE A 49 7.04 -4.04 -7.33
C ILE A 49 6.05 -4.63 -8.33
N ILE A 50 4.86 -5.04 -7.89
CA ILE A 50 3.85 -5.63 -8.77
C ILE A 50 3.39 -4.62 -9.83
N ALA A 51 3.10 -3.38 -9.42
CA ALA A 51 2.69 -2.31 -10.34
C ALA A 51 3.78 -2.00 -11.37
N SER A 52 5.05 -1.94 -10.94
CA SER A 52 6.19 -1.67 -11.82
C SER A 52 6.38 -2.79 -12.84
N LEU A 53 6.29 -4.07 -12.43
CA LEU A 53 6.40 -5.21 -13.34
C LEU A 53 5.22 -5.30 -14.30
N ALA A 54 4.00 -4.98 -13.85
CA ALA A 54 2.84 -4.89 -14.73
C ALA A 54 2.98 -3.77 -15.76
N ILE A 55 3.42 -2.56 -15.37
CA ILE A 55 3.70 -1.45 -16.30
C ILE A 55 4.84 -1.84 -17.26
N TRP A 56 5.88 -2.49 -16.78
CA TRP A 56 6.99 -2.94 -17.60
C TRP A 56 6.57 -4.00 -18.63
N THR A 57 5.66 -4.89 -18.24
CA THR A 57 5.03 -5.86 -19.14
C THR A 57 4.15 -5.16 -20.18
N ALA A 58 3.38 -4.15 -19.77
CA ALA A 58 2.58 -3.32 -20.67
C ALA A 58 3.45 -2.58 -21.70
N ALA A 59 4.58 -2.01 -21.25
CA ALA A 59 5.50 -1.24 -22.10
C ALA A 59 6.22 -2.08 -23.17
N GLN A 60 6.35 -3.40 -22.95
CA GLN A 60 6.90 -4.33 -23.93
C GLN A 60 5.84 -4.91 -24.88
N ALA A 61 4.56 -4.79 -24.53
CA ALA A 61 3.48 -5.26 -25.35
C ALA A 61 3.27 -4.34 -26.56
N THR A 62 2.68 -4.87 -27.64
CA THR A 62 2.31 -4.08 -28.82
C THR A 62 1.27 -3.03 -28.43
N SER A 63 1.46 -1.78 -28.88
CA SER A 63 0.51 -0.70 -28.61
C SER A 63 -0.91 -1.04 -29.06
N GLY A 64 -1.88 -0.92 -28.15
CA GLY A 64 -3.28 -1.28 -28.34
C GLY A 64 -3.58 -2.77 -28.18
N SER A 65 -2.63 -3.59 -27.71
CA SER A 65 -2.87 -5.02 -27.46
C SER A 65 -3.72 -5.26 -26.21
N GLU A 66 -4.39 -6.42 -26.16
CA GLU A 66 -5.15 -6.86 -24.99
C GLU A 66 -4.27 -6.90 -23.73
N THR A 67 -3.00 -7.31 -23.87
CA THR A 67 -2.03 -7.38 -22.76
C THR A 67 -1.70 -6.00 -22.20
N GLU A 68 -1.45 -4.99 -23.04
CA GLU A 68 -1.18 -3.62 -22.58
C GLU A 68 -2.36 -3.09 -21.77
N ILE A 69 -3.56 -3.18 -22.33
CA ILE A 69 -4.79 -2.71 -21.69
C ILE A 69 -5.04 -3.46 -20.38
N LEU A 70 -4.83 -4.79 -20.37
CA LEU A 70 -5.02 -5.61 -19.19
C LEU A 70 -4.06 -5.20 -18.06
N MET A 71 -2.78 -5.01 -18.37
CA MET A 71 -1.78 -4.65 -17.35
C MET A 71 -1.99 -3.25 -16.79
N LEU A 72 -2.34 -2.28 -17.65
CA LEU A 72 -2.68 -0.93 -17.19
C LEU A 72 -3.92 -0.95 -16.29
N ASN A 73 -4.96 -1.69 -16.68
CA ASN A 73 -6.16 -1.85 -15.87
C ASN A 73 -5.88 -2.59 -14.56
N LEU A 74 -4.96 -3.57 -14.57
CA LEU A 74 -4.55 -4.31 -13.39
C LEU A 74 -3.92 -3.39 -12.34
N VAL A 75 -3.01 -2.50 -12.78
CA VAL A 75 -2.36 -1.52 -11.89
C VAL A 75 -3.36 -0.51 -11.35
N GLN A 76 -4.22 0.04 -12.20
CA GLN A 76 -5.26 0.98 -11.76
C GLN A 76 -6.20 0.33 -10.75
N ALA A 77 -6.63 -0.90 -11.03
CA ALA A 77 -7.47 -1.69 -10.16
C ALA A 77 -6.79 -1.99 -8.82
N SER A 78 -5.51 -2.36 -8.81
CA SER A 78 -4.78 -2.65 -7.57
C SER A 78 -4.54 -1.43 -6.71
N LEU A 79 -4.26 -0.27 -7.29
CA LEU A 79 -4.09 0.98 -6.52
C LEU A 79 -5.41 1.39 -5.85
N ILE A 80 -6.51 1.41 -6.61
CA ILE A 80 -7.85 1.69 -6.08
C ILE A 80 -8.24 0.65 -5.02
N GLY A 81 -7.99 -0.62 -5.31
CA GLY A 81 -8.26 -1.73 -4.42
C GLY A 81 -7.50 -1.66 -3.11
N SER A 82 -6.25 -1.19 -3.13
CA SER A 82 -5.46 -1.03 -1.90
C SER A 82 -5.96 0.11 -1.02
N ILE A 83 -6.34 1.24 -1.62
CA ILE A 83 -7.02 2.33 -0.89
C ILE A 83 -8.31 1.80 -0.25
N LEU A 84 -9.18 1.13 -1.02
CA LEU A 84 -10.44 0.58 -0.49
C LEU A 84 -10.23 -0.52 0.55
N GLY A 85 -9.25 -1.40 0.32
CA GLY A 85 -8.89 -2.49 1.22
C GLY A 85 -8.46 -1.95 2.58
N ASN A 86 -7.58 -0.96 2.61
CA ASN A 86 -7.13 -0.35 3.85
C ASN A 86 -8.27 0.38 4.58
N LEU A 87 -9.07 1.17 3.87
CA LEU A 87 -10.12 2.00 4.49
C LEU A 87 -11.36 1.23 4.93
N LEU A 88 -11.74 0.17 4.22
CA LEU A 88 -12.97 -0.56 4.50
C LEU A 88 -12.69 -1.90 5.14
N LEU A 89 -11.82 -2.71 4.54
CA LEU A 89 -11.55 -4.06 5.03
C LEU A 89 -10.68 -4.01 6.30
N VAL A 90 -9.48 -3.42 6.23
CA VAL A 90 -8.54 -3.42 7.35
C VAL A 90 -9.08 -2.61 8.51
N LEU A 91 -9.48 -1.37 8.25
CA LEU A 91 -10.06 -0.52 9.27
C LEU A 91 -11.34 -1.14 9.86
N GLY A 92 -12.21 -1.73 9.03
CA GLY A 92 -13.42 -2.41 9.49
C GLY A 92 -13.12 -3.59 10.40
N LEU A 93 -12.15 -4.44 10.03
CA LEU A 93 -11.70 -5.57 10.85
C LEU A 93 -11.03 -5.11 12.15
N ALA A 94 -10.22 -4.05 12.10
CA ALA A 94 -9.57 -3.47 13.26
C ALA A 94 -10.57 -2.89 14.26
N LEU A 95 -11.57 -2.13 13.78
CA LEU A 95 -12.64 -1.60 14.61
C LEU A 95 -13.49 -2.72 15.23
N LEU A 96 -13.80 -3.78 14.45
CA LEU A 96 -14.58 -4.91 14.95
C LEU A 96 -13.81 -5.69 16.02
N TRP A 97 -12.54 -6.00 15.77
CA TRP A 97 -11.71 -6.76 16.70
C TRP A 97 -11.34 -5.95 17.95
N GLY A 98 -10.97 -4.68 17.77
CA GLY A 98 -10.71 -3.74 18.87
C GLY A 98 -11.94 -3.51 19.73
N GLY A 99 -13.11 -3.29 19.11
CA GLY A 99 -14.40 -3.11 19.79
C GLY A 99 -14.97 -4.37 20.45
N TYR A 100 -14.57 -5.56 19.98
CA TYR A 100 -14.89 -6.82 20.66
C TYR A 100 -14.12 -6.94 21.98
N ASN A 101 -12.85 -6.51 22.00
CA ASN A 101 -11.98 -6.57 23.18
C ASN A 101 -12.18 -5.39 24.14
N HIS A 102 -12.55 -4.21 23.64
CA HIS A 102 -12.63 -2.97 24.41
C HIS A 102 -13.93 -2.21 24.12
N ARG A 103 -14.58 -1.69 25.18
CA ARG A 103 -15.85 -0.96 25.02
C ARG A 103 -15.71 0.37 24.30
N THR A 104 -14.58 1.05 24.50
CA THR A 104 -14.26 2.36 23.93
C THR A 104 -12.75 2.42 23.72
N GLN A 105 -12.32 2.93 22.57
CA GLN A 105 -10.91 3.16 22.26
C GLN A 105 -10.74 4.61 21.82
N THR A 106 -9.72 5.28 22.34
CA THR A 106 -9.40 6.66 21.99
C THR A 106 -8.33 6.71 20.91
N PHE A 107 -8.34 7.79 20.14
CA PHE A 107 -7.32 8.07 19.14
C PHE A 107 -7.08 9.57 18.97
N ASN A 108 -5.90 9.93 18.48
CA ASN A 108 -5.44 11.25 18.13
C ASN A 108 -6.21 11.77 16.91
N GLN A 109 -7.17 12.65 17.19
CA GLN A 109 -8.03 13.24 16.17
C GLN A 109 -7.27 14.18 15.23
N GLU A 110 -6.19 14.84 15.68
CA GLU A 110 -5.44 15.80 14.87
C GLU A 110 -4.65 15.09 13.77
N ALA A 111 -3.90 14.05 14.12
CA ALA A 111 -3.16 13.22 13.16
C ALA A 111 -4.10 12.53 12.17
N LEU A 112 -5.23 11.99 12.67
CA LEU A 112 -6.27 11.40 11.83
C LEU A 112 -6.89 12.41 10.87
N SER A 113 -7.21 13.62 11.34
CA SER A 113 -7.82 14.67 10.51
C SER A 113 -6.89 15.13 9.39
N MET A 114 -5.58 15.22 9.66
CA MET A 114 -4.59 15.53 8.62
C MET A 114 -4.57 14.45 7.54
N ASN A 115 -4.38 13.19 7.93
CA ASN A 115 -4.30 12.08 6.98
C ASN A 115 -5.61 11.90 6.21
N GLY A 116 -6.76 12.04 6.87
CA GLY A 116 -8.07 12.01 6.21
C GLY A 116 -8.26 13.15 5.20
N SER A 117 -7.79 14.36 5.52
CA SER A 117 -7.87 15.51 4.60
C SER A 117 -6.95 15.35 3.38
N LEU A 118 -5.73 14.83 3.59
CA LEU A 118 -4.81 14.51 2.50
C LEU A 118 -5.38 13.43 1.58
N LEU A 119 -5.94 12.38 2.17
CA LEU A 119 -6.56 11.29 1.41
C LEU A 119 -7.76 11.79 0.59
N LEU A 120 -8.61 12.64 1.17
CA LEU A 120 -9.72 13.26 0.44
C LEU A 120 -9.21 14.05 -0.76
N LEU A 121 -8.19 14.87 -0.57
CA LEU A 121 -7.59 15.67 -1.64
C LEU A 121 -6.97 14.78 -2.72
N ALA A 122 -6.32 13.69 -2.31
CA ALA A 122 -5.70 12.73 -3.22
C ALA A 122 -6.76 12.02 -4.08
N VAL A 123 -7.80 11.47 -3.45
CA VAL A 123 -8.91 10.82 -4.15
C VAL A 123 -9.63 11.78 -5.10
N LEU A 124 -9.84 13.04 -4.70
CA LEU A 124 -10.42 14.06 -5.60
C LEU A 124 -9.54 14.32 -6.82
N ALA A 125 -8.21 14.41 -6.65
CA ALA A 125 -7.28 14.59 -7.75
C ALA A 125 -7.27 13.37 -8.70
N LEU A 126 -7.37 12.15 -8.17
CA LEU A 126 -7.50 10.92 -8.96
C LEU A 126 -8.82 10.84 -9.74
N ILE A 127 -9.91 11.40 -9.20
CA ILE A 127 -11.23 11.42 -9.87
C ILE A 127 -11.26 12.37 -11.07
N ILE A 128 -10.48 13.46 -11.08
CA ILE A 128 -10.54 14.48 -12.14
C ILE A 128 -10.27 13.88 -13.54
N PRO A 129 -9.16 13.14 -13.79
CA PRO A 129 -8.94 12.50 -15.08
C PRO A 129 -9.99 11.43 -15.42
N ALA A 130 -10.43 10.65 -14.43
CA ALA A 130 -11.44 9.61 -14.63
C ALA A 130 -12.81 10.19 -15.05
N ALA A 131 -13.22 11.31 -14.44
CA ALA A 131 -14.46 12.01 -14.79
C ALA A 131 -14.38 12.67 -16.18
N ALA A 132 -13.23 13.23 -16.55
CA ALA A 132 -13.00 13.77 -17.89
C ALA A 132 -13.09 12.66 -18.96
N ALA A 133 -12.50 11.50 -18.69
CA ALA A 133 -12.59 10.33 -19.56
C ALA A 133 -14.02 9.84 -19.74
N HIS A 134 -14.83 9.86 -18.67
CA HIS A 134 -16.22 9.41 -18.72
C HIS A 134 -17.16 10.38 -19.43
N THR A 135 -16.93 11.70 -19.30
CA THR A 135 -17.76 12.73 -19.93
C THR A 135 -17.44 12.95 -21.41
N GLY A 136 -16.38 12.34 -21.93
CA GLY A 136 -15.93 12.51 -23.31
C GLY A 136 -15.39 13.91 -23.57
N ALA A 137 -14.82 14.56 -22.56
CA ALA A 137 -14.14 15.84 -22.73
C ALA A 137 -12.95 15.65 -23.69
N ASP A 138 -12.81 16.52 -24.69
CA ASP A 138 -11.69 16.59 -25.66
C ASP A 138 -10.33 16.95 -25.00
N SER A 139 -10.26 16.93 -23.67
CA SER A 139 -9.02 17.07 -22.93
C SER A 139 -8.12 15.85 -23.16
N ASP A 140 -6.84 16.08 -23.37
CA ASP A 140 -5.84 15.01 -23.33
C ASP A 140 -5.80 14.43 -21.90
N ILE A 141 -6.52 13.32 -21.70
CA ILE A 141 -6.68 12.63 -20.41
C ILE A 141 -5.30 12.24 -19.85
N LEU A 142 -4.34 11.93 -20.74
CA LEU A 142 -3.00 11.54 -20.34
C LEU A 142 -2.25 12.72 -19.73
N ASP A 143 -2.33 13.89 -20.34
CA ASP A 143 -1.73 15.10 -19.79
C ASP A 143 -2.41 15.53 -18.48
N LEU A 144 -3.73 15.44 -18.40
CA LEU A 144 -4.46 15.69 -17.16
C LEU A 144 -4.02 14.74 -16.03
N SER A 145 -3.81 13.45 -16.35
CA SER A 145 -3.30 12.46 -15.40
C SER A 145 -1.86 12.77 -14.95
N ARG A 146 -1.00 13.25 -15.87
CA ARG A 146 0.38 13.66 -15.55
C ARG A 146 0.43 14.90 -14.66
N TYR A 147 -0.42 15.90 -14.93
CA TYR A 147 -0.50 17.08 -14.06
C TYR A 147 -1.05 16.71 -12.68
N ALA A 148 -2.08 15.86 -12.62
CA ALA A 148 -2.60 15.36 -11.35
C ALA A 148 -1.52 14.62 -10.54
N SER A 149 -0.76 13.71 -11.16
CA SER A 149 0.31 12.98 -10.46
C SER A 149 1.44 13.89 -9.96
N LEU A 150 1.83 14.92 -10.71
CA LEU A 150 2.81 15.91 -10.27
C LEU A 150 2.32 16.70 -9.05
N VAL A 151 1.05 17.10 -9.04
CA VAL A 151 0.44 17.80 -7.89
C VAL A 151 0.38 16.88 -6.67
N LEU A 152 -0.03 15.62 -6.84
CA LEU A 152 -0.06 14.61 -5.78
C LEU A 152 1.33 14.36 -5.18
N LEU A 153 2.35 14.18 -6.02
CA LEU A 153 3.73 14.00 -5.57
C LEU A 153 4.25 15.22 -4.80
N ALA A 154 3.92 16.43 -5.26
CA ALA A 154 4.30 17.66 -4.56
C ALA A 154 3.60 17.75 -3.19
N MET A 155 2.30 17.44 -3.12
CA MET A 155 1.56 17.40 -1.87
C MET A 155 2.08 16.34 -0.91
N TYR A 156 2.42 15.15 -1.40
CA TYR A 156 3.02 14.09 -0.61
C TYR A 156 4.38 14.52 -0.07
N GLY A 157 5.24 15.12 -0.89
CA GLY A 157 6.51 15.67 -0.42
C GLY A 157 6.34 16.75 0.66
N LEU A 158 5.35 17.63 0.51
CA LEU A 158 5.02 18.64 1.52
C LEU A 158 4.43 18.02 2.80
N SER A 159 3.64 16.96 2.69
CA SER A 159 3.09 16.25 3.85
C SER A 159 4.19 15.50 4.61
N LEU A 160 5.16 14.90 3.93
CA LEU A 160 6.34 14.31 4.56
C LEU A 160 7.18 15.39 5.26
N PHE A 161 7.37 16.56 4.63
CA PHE A 161 8.05 17.68 5.27
C PHE A 161 7.31 18.17 6.52
N PHE A 162 5.98 18.16 6.48
CA PHE A 162 5.15 18.50 7.62
C PHE A 162 5.31 17.50 8.76
N GLN A 163 5.18 16.21 8.46
CA GLN A 163 5.29 15.10 9.41
C GLN A 163 6.69 14.99 10.03
N PHE A 164 7.76 15.10 9.24
CA PHE A 164 9.12 14.87 9.73
C PHE A 164 9.84 16.13 10.24
N LYS A 165 9.24 17.31 10.08
CA LYS A 165 9.94 18.56 10.46
C LYS A 165 9.08 19.58 11.17
N THR A 166 7.98 20.04 10.57
CA THR A 166 7.26 21.18 11.15
C THR A 166 6.34 20.76 12.29
N HIS A 167 5.78 19.56 12.23
CA HIS A 167 4.80 19.05 13.19
C HIS A 167 5.12 17.61 13.64
N SER A 168 6.40 17.25 13.74
CA SER A 168 6.83 15.91 14.18
C SER A 168 6.19 15.50 15.51
N HIS A 169 6.02 16.43 16.45
CA HIS A 169 5.34 16.17 17.73
C HIS A 169 3.91 15.61 17.63
N LEU A 170 3.19 15.83 16.53
CA LEU A 170 1.85 15.25 16.30
C LEU A 170 1.91 13.79 15.87
N PHE A 171 3.05 13.37 15.31
CA PHE A 171 3.30 12.04 14.77
C PHE A 171 4.23 11.20 15.66
N ASP A 172 4.91 11.83 16.62
CA ASP A 172 5.77 11.21 17.64
C ASP A 172 4.96 10.41 18.70
N VAL A 173 3.62 10.39 18.62
CA VAL A 173 2.75 9.64 19.54
C VAL A 173 2.82 8.12 19.28
N SER A 174 3.22 7.67 18.09
CA SER A 174 3.60 6.26 17.87
C SER A 174 4.77 5.83 18.77
N SER A 175 5.64 6.77 19.16
CA SER A 175 6.82 6.56 20.00
C SER A 175 6.51 6.39 21.49
N GLU A 176 5.38 6.90 21.98
CA GLU A 176 4.95 6.74 23.39
C GLU A 176 4.16 5.45 23.63
N VAL A 177 3.53 4.90 22.57
CA VAL A 177 2.70 3.69 22.63
C VAL A 177 3.46 2.45 22.16
N GLU A 178 4.53 2.60 21.36
CA GLU A 178 5.59 1.60 21.31
C GLU A 178 6.29 1.59 22.67
N GLU A 179 6.13 0.53 23.47
CA GLU A 179 7.26 0.11 24.30
C GLU A 179 8.42 0.00 23.30
N LYS A 180 9.34 0.99 23.27
CA LYS A 180 10.43 1.10 22.28
C LYS A 180 10.89 -0.31 21.93
N GLU A 181 10.41 -0.83 20.80
CA GLU A 181 10.70 -2.22 20.48
C GLU A 181 12.20 -2.23 20.22
N GLU A 182 12.95 -2.82 21.14
CA GLU A 182 14.38 -2.87 20.97
C GLU A 182 14.67 -3.71 19.72
N PRO A 183 15.58 -3.27 18.85
CA PRO A 183 15.87 -4.01 17.64
C PRO A 183 16.31 -5.44 17.97
N LYS A 184 15.56 -6.44 17.51
CA LYS A 184 15.76 -7.86 17.84
C LYS A 184 16.79 -8.54 16.94
N MET A 185 17.08 -7.93 15.79
CA MET A 185 18.00 -8.46 14.78
C MET A 185 19.33 -7.68 14.78
N THR A 186 20.35 -8.10 14.01
CA THR A 186 21.49 -7.23 13.73
C THR A 186 21.22 -6.38 12.49
N THR A 187 21.85 -5.21 12.35
CA THR A 187 21.66 -4.35 11.17
C THR A 187 22.01 -5.07 9.87
N ARG A 188 23.02 -5.94 9.89
CA ARG A 188 23.42 -6.72 8.70
C ARG A 188 22.34 -7.72 8.32
N ASP A 189 21.82 -8.46 9.30
CA ASP A 189 20.78 -9.46 9.05
C ASP A 189 19.49 -8.79 8.57
N ALA A 190 19.16 -7.59 9.09
CA ALA A 190 18.01 -6.81 8.64
C ALA A 190 18.12 -6.42 7.16
N TRP A 191 19.27 -5.89 6.73
CA TRP A 191 19.50 -5.58 5.31
C TRP A 191 19.53 -6.81 4.42
N ILE A 192 20.12 -7.92 4.89
CA ILE A 192 20.13 -9.19 4.15
C ILE A 192 18.70 -9.70 3.97
N LEU A 193 17.90 -9.70 5.04
CA LEU A 193 16.50 -10.12 5.00
C LEU A 193 15.69 -9.24 4.06
N LEU A 194 15.84 -7.91 4.16
CA LEU A 194 15.16 -6.96 3.30
C LEU A 194 15.47 -7.24 1.82
N ILE A 195 16.74 -7.29 1.45
CA ILE A 195 17.16 -7.52 0.05
C ILE A 195 16.67 -8.87 -0.45
N LEU A 196 16.84 -9.94 0.34
CA LEU A 196 16.42 -11.27 -0.05
C LEU A 196 14.89 -11.35 -0.23
N ALA A 197 14.12 -10.78 0.71
CA ALA A 197 12.67 -10.71 0.62
C ALA A 197 12.24 -9.91 -0.62
N THR A 198 12.83 -8.74 -0.87
CA THR A 198 12.53 -7.91 -2.06
C THR A 198 12.79 -8.67 -3.37
N VAL A 199 13.91 -9.38 -3.49
CA VAL A 199 14.22 -10.19 -4.69
C VAL A 199 13.22 -11.33 -4.86
N LEU A 200 12.88 -12.03 -3.79
CA LEU A 200 11.92 -13.12 -3.84
C LEU A 200 10.49 -12.63 -4.14
N VAL A 201 10.08 -11.49 -3.58
CA VAL A 201 8.82 -10.80 -3.93
C VAL A 201 8.85 -10.45 -5.42
N GLY A 202 9.93 -9.86 -5.93
CA GLY A 202 10.08 -9.55 -7.35
C GLY A 202 9.93 -10.78 -8.25
N TRP A 203 10.55 -11.91 -7.87
CA TRP A 203 10.38 -13.16 -8.60
C TRP A 203 8.93 -13.66 -8.55
N MET A 204 8.29 -13.68 -7.39
CA MET A 204 6.90 -14.13 -7.29
C MET A 204 5.93 -13.17 -8.01
N ALA A 205 6.20 -11.86 -7.97
CA ALA A 205 5.44 -10.85 -8.69
C ALA A 205 5.57 -11.00 -10.21
N GLU A 206 6.76 -11.33 -10.72
CA GLU A 206 6.96 -11.63 -12.15
C GLU A 206 6.09 -12.82 -12.60
N ILE A 207 6.06 -13.89 -11.80
CA ILE A 207 5.21 -15.06 -12.03
C ILE A 207 3.74 -14.68 -11.97
N LEU A 208 3.35 -13.87 -10.98
CA LEU A 208 1.97 -13.41 -10.78
C LEU A 208 1.49 -12.62 -12.01
N VAL A 209 2.24 -11.60 -12.44
CA VAL A 209 1.88 -10.71 -13.54
C VAL A 209 1.71 -11.48 -14.85
N HIS A 210 2.58 -12.46 -15.13
CA HIS A 210 2.49 -13.26 -16.35
C HIS A 210 1.42 -14.36 -16.32
N SER A 211 0.90 -14.72 -15.13
CA SER A 211 -0.12 -15.77 -14.99
C SER A 211 -1.53 -15.24 -14.72
N VAL A 212 -1.68 -13.94 -14.44
CA VAL A 212 -2.93 -13.32 -13.98
C VAL A 212 -4.08 -13.46 -14.99
N ASP A 213 -3.82 -13.27 -16.29
CA ASP A 213 -4.88 -13.30 -17.32
C ASP A 213 -5.45 -14.70 -17.51
N ASP A 214 -4.57 -15.68 -17.73
CA ASP A 214 -4.96 -17.09 -17.85
C ASP A 214 -5.62 -17.62 -16.57
N ALA A 215 -5.15 -17.19 -15.40
CA ALA A 215 -5.75 -17.59 -14.13
C ALA A 215 -7.15 -16.97 -13.93
N ALA A 216 -7.32 -15.68 -14.25
CA ALA A 216 -8.61 -15.01 -14.20
C ALA A 216 -9.63 -15.69 -15.13
N LYS A 217 -9.22 -16.00 -16.38
CA LYS A 217 -10.01 -16.74 -17.35
C LYS A 217 -10.37 -18.15 -16.85
N GLY A 218 -9.41 -18.89 -16.30
CA GLY A 218 -9.62 -20.23 -15.74
C GLY A 218 -10.58 -20.26 -14.54
N TRP A 219 -10.53 -19.26 -13.67
CA TRP A 219 -11.44 -19.13 -12.52
C TRP A 219 -12.79 -18.47 -12.86
N GLY A 220 -12.96 -17.98 -14.10
CA GLY A 220 -14.15 -17.22 -14.49
C GLY A 220 -14.32 -15.91 -13.72
N LEU A 221 -13.21 -15.34 -13.23
CA LEU A 221 -13.21 -14.07 -12.50
C LEU A 221 -12.85 -12.92 -13.44
N PRO A 222 -13.51 -11.76 -13.34
CA PRO A 222 -13.06 -10.57 -14.03
C PRO A 222 -11.65 -10.17 -13.57
N THR A 223 -10.76 -9.81 -14.49
CA THR A 223 -9.41 -9.32 -14.13
C THR A 223 -9.45 -8.11 -13.21
N LEU A 224 -10.49 -7.28 -13.33
CA LEU A 224 -10.75 -6.18 -12.42
C LEU A 224 -11.00 -6.65 -10.97
N PHE A 225 -11.66 -7.79 -10.76
CA PHE A 225 -11.84 -8.36 -9.42
C PHE A 225 -10.49 -8.82 -8.84
N VAL A 226 -9.65 -9.43 -9.67
CA VAL A 226 -8.30 -9.85 -9.27
C VAL A 226 -7.46 -8.62 -8.87
N GLY A 227 -7.50 -7.56 -9.68
CA GLY A 227 -6.85 -6.28 -9.42
C GLY A 227 -7.36 -5.60 -8.15
N VAL A 228 -8.66 -5.40 -7.99
CA VAL A 228 -9.23 -4.63 -6.87
C VAL A 228 -9.22 -5.39 -5.55
N ILE A 229 -9.39 -6.71 -5.56
CA ILE A 229 -9.61 -7.48 -4.32
C ILE A 229 -8.42 -8.36 -3.97
N LEU A 230 -7.99 -9.23 -4.87
CA LEU A 230 -7.00 -10.26 -4.54
C LEU A 230 -5.61 -9.64 -4.37
N LEU A 231 -5.18 -8.84 -5.33
CA LEU A 231 -3.84 -8.25 -5.34
C LEU A 231 -3.54 -7.42 -4.08
N PRO A 232 -4.39 -6.46 -3.67
CA PRO A 232 -4.13 -5.67 -2.46
C PRO A 232 -4.24 -6.48 -1.17
N PHE A 233 -5.10 -7.49 -1.12
CA PHE A 233 -5.24 -8.35 0.04
C PHE A 233 -3.96 -9.15 0.33
N PHE A 234 -3.32 -9.70 -0.71
CA PHE A 234 -2.06 -10.43 -0.57
C PHE A 234 -0.84 -9.51 -0.52
N GLY A 235 -0.86 -8.41 -1.27
CA GLY A 235 0.23 -7.43 -1.35
C GLY A 235 0.48 -6.76 -0.01
N ASN A 236 -0.60 -6.34 0.67
CA ASN A 236 -0.52 -5.60 1.91
C ASN A 236 -0.89 -6.41 3.16
N ALA A 237 -0.86 -7.74 3.06
CA ALA A 237 -1.31 -8.62 4.14
C ALA A 237 -0.61 -8.36 5.47
N ALA A 238 0.69 -8.03 5.44
CA ALA A 238 1.48 -7.76 6.63
C ALA A 238 0.95 -6.55 7.43
N GLU A 239 0.68 -5.43 6.77
CA GLU A 239 0.11 -4.25 7.42
C GLU A 239 -1.32 -4.53 7.90
N HIS A 240 -2.10 -5.29 7.11
CA HIS A 240 -3.47 -5.66 7.44
C HIS A 240 -3.54 -6.42 8.77
N PHE A 241 -2.73 -7.47 8.91
CA PHE A 241 -2.67 -8.26 10.14
C PHE A 241 -2.17 -7.43 11.32
N THR A 242 -1.12 -6.62 11.12
CA THR A 242 -0.57 -5.78 12.17
C THR A 242 -1.60 -4.78 12.68
N ALA A 243 -2.29 -4.06 11.80
CA ALA A 243 -3.34 -3.10 12.16
C ALA A 243 -4.45 -3.74 13.01
N VAL A 244 -4.95 -4.91 12.59
CA VAL A 244 -5.99 -5.62 13.34
C VAL A 244 -5.48 -6.08 14.71
N ILE A 245 -4.26 -6.63 14.78
CA ILE A 245 -3.68 -7.11 16.05
C ILE A 245 -3.48 -5.96 17.04
N VAL A 246 -2.94 -4.82 16.60
CA VAL A 246 -2.67 -3.68 17.50
C VAL A 246 -3.96 -2.99 17.96
N ALA A 247 -5.00 -2.94 17.13
CA ALA A 247 -6.33 -2.51 17.55
C ALA A 247 -6.88 -3.36 18.70
N GLY A 248 -6.66 -4.68 18.62
CA GLY A 248 -7.01 -5.63 19.69
C GLY A 248 -6.18 -5.50 20.96
N LYS A 249 -5.06 -4.77 20.94
CA LYS A 249 -4.19 -4.46 22.10
C LYS A 249 -4.42 -3.05 22.67
N ASP A 250 -5.57 -2.46 22.35
CA ASP A 250 -5.94 -1.10 22.73
C ASP A 250 -5.09 0.03 22.10
N LYS A 251 -4.38 -0.27 21.01
CA LYS A 251 -3.57 0.70 20.27
C LYS A 251 -4.28 1.14 18.98
N MET A 252 -5.48 1.71 19.12
CA MET A 252 -6.31 2.11 17.98
C MET A 252 -5.65 3.20 17.12
N ASP A 253 -4.90 4.11 17.76
CA ASP A 253 -4.08 5.12 17.08
C ASP A 253 -3.13 4.52 16.04
N LEU A 254 -2.40 3.48 16.45
CA LEU A 254 -1.44 2.80 15.59
C LEU A 254 -2.16 2.09 14.44
N SER A 255 -3.29 1.43 14.73
CA SER A 255 -4.09 0.78 13.69
C SER A 255 -4.61 1.77 12.64
N LEU A 256 -5.09 2.94 13.08
CA LEU A 256 -5.58 3.99 12.19
C LEU A 256 -4.44 4.59 11.35
N SER A 257 -3.28 4.82 11.98
CA SER A 257 -2.09 5.33 11.31
C SER A 257 -1.60 4.38 10.22
N ILE A 258 -1.58 3.06 10.49
CA ILE A 258 -1.21 2.05 9.48
C ILE A 258 -2.20 2.08 8.31
N ALA A 259 -3.51 1.93 8.58
CA ALA A 259 -4.50 1.81 7.50
C ALA A 259 -4.60 3.09 6.66
N ILE A 260 -4.75 4.26 7.29
CA ILE A 260 -4.98 5.52 6.59
C ILE A 260 -3.66 6.07 6.05
N GLY A 261 -2.55 5.92 6.78
CA GLY A 261 -1.23 6.33 6.31
C GLY A 261 -0.83 5.58 5.05
N SER A 262 -1.02 4.26 5.02
CA SER A 262 -0.80 3.44 3.82
C SER A 262 -1.73 3.89 2.67
N SER A 263 -3.02 4.16 2.94
CA SER A 263 -3.92 4.72 1.90
C SER A 263 -3.45 6.06 1.34
N VAL A 264 -2.92 6.97 2.17
CA VAL A 264 -2.39 8.27 1.74
C VAL A 264 -1.11 8.10 0.92
N GLN A 265 -0.30 7.09 1.21
CA GLN A 265 0.94 6.81 0.46
C GLN A 265 0.65 6.21 -0.92
N ILE A 266 -0.43 5.43 -1.04
CA ILE A 266 -0.86 4.79 -2.30
C ILE A 266 -1.61 5.77 -3.20
N ALA A 267 -2.39 6.69 -2.63
CA ALA A 267 -3.22 7.67 -3.35
C ALA A 267 -2.40 8.82 -3.95
#